data_AF-A0A0B1SHP2-F1
#
_entry.id   AF-A0A0B1SHP2-F1
#
_cell.length_a   1.000
_cell.length_b   1.000
_cell.length_c   1.000
_cell.angle_alpha   90.00
_cell.angle_beta   90.00
_cell.angle_gamma   90.00
#
_symmetry.space_group_name_H-M   'P 1'
#
loop_
_entity.id
_entity.type
_entity.pdbx_description
1 polymer ?
#
loop_
_entity_poly.entity_id
_entity_poly.type
_entity_poly.pdbx_seq_one_letter_code
_entity_poly.pdbx_strand_id
1 'polypeptide(L)'
;MSYSDFKSRLMDIKYFEHERVYAQMPDFNEKIPESFDAREQWPGCDSIKIIRDQANCGSCWAVSAASAMSDRVCIQSNGRIKVTIDYSMTYANRILKNDILQSLVSDTDILTCCGKTCGDG
;
A
#
# COMPACT_ATOMS: atom_id res chain seq x y z
N MET A 1 -10.56 21.23 -14.25
CA MET A 1 -10.19 19.89 -14.75
C MET A 1 -11.31 19.41 -15.65
N SER A 2 -11.01 19.00 -16.89
CA SER A 2 -12.04 18.44 -17.78
C SER A 2 -12.38 17.00 -17.40
N TYR A 3 -13.51 16.46 -17.89
CA TYR A 3 -13.86 15.06 -17.66
C TYR A 3 -12.81 14.09 -18.22
N SER A 4 -12.20 14.41 -19.37
CA SER A 4 -11.11 13.62 -19.93
C SER A 4 -9.87 13.62 -19.03
N ASP A 5 -9.53 14.77 -18.44
CA ASP A 5 -8.40 14.87 -17.50
C ASP A 5 -8.67 14.14 -16.18
N PHE A 6 -9.93 14.10 -15.75
CA PHE A 6 -10.32 13.29 -14.59
C PHE A 6 -10.21 11.80 -14.90
N LYS A 7 -10.73 11.39 -16.06
CA LYS A 7 -10.75 9.98 -16.47
C LYS A 7 -9.35 9.41 -16.68
N SER A 8 -8.39 10.20 -17.17
CA SER A 8 -7.00 9.76 -17.33
C SER A 8 -6.27 9.49 -16.00
N ARG A 9 -6.78 10.01 -14.88
CA ARG A 9 -6.24 9.80 -13.53
C ARG A 9 -6.79 8.55 -12.85
N LEU A 10 -7.78 7.87 -13.44
CA LEU A 10 -8.42 6.71 -12.85
C LEU A 10 -8.03 5.42 -13.57
N MET A 11 -8.15 4.30 -12.85
CA MET A 11 -8.06 2.98 -13.46
C MET A 11 -9.14 2.81 -14.54
N ASP A 12 -8.73 2.23 -15.66
CA ASP A 12 -9.63 1.95 -16.78
C ASP A 12 -10.60 0.82 -16.42
N ILE A 13 -11.87 0.97 -16.82
CA ILE A 13 -12.96 0.00 -16.57
C ILE A 13 -12.62 -1.38 -17.14
N LYS A 14 -11.82 -1.45 -18.22
CA LYS A 14 -11.41 -2.74 -18.81
C LYS A 14 -10.66 -3.67 -17.85
N TYR A 15 -10.11 -3.15 -16.75
CA TYR A 15 -9.42 -3.97 -15.75
C TYR A 15 -10.35 -4.58 -14.69
N PHE A 16 -11.65 -4.28 -14.74
CA PHE A 16 -12.65 -4.85 -13.82
C PHE A 16 -13.18 -6.22 -14.28
N GLU A 17 -12.97 -6.61 -15.53
CA GLU A 17 -13.47 -7.87 -16.11
C GLU A 17 -12.48 -9.03 -15.97
N HIS A 18 -11.99 -9.30 -14.76
CA HIS A 18 -11.24 -10.53 -14.48
C HIS A 18 -12.14 -11.60 -13.86
N GLU A 19 -11.86 -12.86 -14.15
CA GLU A 19 -12.53 -13.99 -13.51
C GLU A 19 -12.30 -13.90 -12.00
N ARG A 20 -13.38 -13.88 -11.22
CA ARG A 20 -13.28 -13.77 -9.77
C ARG A 20 -12.75 -15.09 -9.21
N VAL A 21 -11.46 -15.13 -8.92
CA VAL A 21 -10.87 -16.23 -8.16
C VAL A 21 -11.22 -16.01 -6.69
N TYR A 22 -12.16 -16.82 -6.20
CA TYR A 22 -12.50 -16.85 -4.79
C TYR A 22 -11.46 -17.70 -4.06
N ALA A 23 -10.76 -17.11 -3.10
CA ALA A 23 -9.99 -17.90 -2.14
C ALA A 23 -10.95 -18.76 -1.31
N GLN A 24 -10.57 -20.01 -1.03
CA GLN A 24 -11.32 -20.83 -0.07
C GLN A 24 -11.25 -20.14 1.30
N MET A 25 -12.41 -19.78 1.85
CA MET A 25 -12.47 -19.26 3.20
C MET A 25 -12.26 -20.44 4.16
N PRO A 26 -11.30 -20.36 5.09
CA PRO A 26 -11.14 -21.40 6.11
C PRO A 26 -12.40 -21.45 6.99
N ASP A 27 -12.74 -22.64 7.48
CA ASP A 27 -13.78 -22.80 8.50
C ASP A 27 -13.34 -22.07 9.77
N PHE A 28 -14.03 -20.97 10.08
CA PHE A 28 -13.66 -20.04 11.14
C PHE A 28 -14.72 -20.12 12.24
N ASN A 29 -14.41 -20.84 13.32
CA ASN A 29 -15.32 -21.07 14.45
C ASN A 29 -15.23 -19.98 15.55
N GLU A 30 -14.53 -18.87 15.29
CA GLU A 30 -14.40 -17.77 16.24
C GLU A 30 -15.46 -16.68 16.01
N LYS A 31 -15.85 -16.02 17.10
CA LYS A 31 -16.78 -14.89 17.04
C LYS A 31 -16.07 -13.67 16.45
N ILE A 32 -16.55 -13.22 15.29
CA ILE A 32 -16.14 -11.94 14.68
C ILE A 32 -16.67 -10.80 15.57
N PRO A 33 -15.85 -9.79 15.91
CA PRO A 33 -16.30 -8.66 16.70
C PRO A 33 -17.33 -7.81 15.95
N GLU A 34 -18.20 -7.10 16.68
CA GLU A 34 -19.20 -6.19 16.10
C GLU A 34 -18.54 -5.01 15.35
N SER A 35 -17.38 -4.56 15.82
CA SER A 35 -16.57 -3.53 15.17
C SER A 35 -15.09 -3.88 15.22
N PHE A 36 -14.35 -3.45 14.20
CA PHE A 36 -12.90 -3.62 14.12
C PHE A 36 -12.28 -2.44 13.39
N ASP A 37 -11.30 -1.79 14.02
CA ASP A 37 -10.48 -0.76 13.40
C ASP A 37 -9.00 -1.14 13.50
N ALA A 38 -8.36 -1.39 12.35
CA ALA A 38 -6.95 -1.75 12.29
C ALA A 38 -6.04 -0.67 12.89
N ARG A 39 -6.45 0.61 12.83
CA ARG A 39 -5.68 1.75 13.37
C ARG A 39 -5.65 1.74 14.90
N GLU A 40 -6.70 1.21 15.52
CA GLU A 40 -6.81 1.05 16.97
C GLU A 40 -6.17 -0.25 17.43
N GLN A 41 -6.31 -1.33 16.66
CA GLN A 41 -5.73 -2.64 16.96
C GLN A 41 -4.19 -2.63 16.90
N TRP A 42 -3.62 -1.90 15.95
CA TRP A 42 -2.16 -1.79 15.77
C TRP A 42 -1.70 -0.32 15.82
N PRO A 43 -1.81 0.33 16.99
CA PRO A 43 -1.58 1.76 17.11
C PRO A 43 -0.12 2.17 16.86
N GLY A 44 0.82 1.24 17.04
CA GLY A 44 2.26 1.43 16.76
C GLY A 44 2.65 1.31 15.28
N CYS A 45 1.70 0.93 14.42
CA CYS A 45 1.88 0.86 12.97
C CYS A 45 1.30 2.11 12.30
N ASP A 46 2.12 3.14 12.21
CA ASP A 46 1.71 4.43 11.65
C ASP A 46 1.27 4.31 10.18
N SER A 47 1.82 3.36 9.43
CA SER A 47 1.50 3.12 8.01
C SER A 47 0.01 2.94 7.74
N ILE A 48 -0.73 2.30 8.65
CA ILE A 48 -2.17 2.02 8.54
C ILE A 48 -3.00 3.31 8.54
N LYS A 49 -2.46 4.37 9.18
CA LYS A 49 -3.13 5.67 9.32
C LYS A 49 -2.81 6.61 8.14
N ILE A 50 -1.87 6.25 7.27
CA ILE A 50 -1.42 7.13 6.19
C ILE A 50 -2.37 7.02 4.99
N ILE A 51 -2.98 8.14 4.62
CA ILE A 51 -3.71 8.27 3.36
C ILE A 51 -2.72 8.63 2.26
N ARG A 52 -2.66 7.82 1.20
CA ARG A 52 -1.70 7.98 0.10
C ARG A 52 -2.31 8.72 -1.07
N ASP A 53 -1.48 9.49 -1.77
CA ASP A 53 -1.84 10.16 -3.01
C ASP A 53 -1.30 9.36 -4.22
N GLN A 54 -2.21 8.96 -5.11
CA GLN A 54 -1.89 8.30 -6.39
C GLN A 54 -1.45 9.30 -7.48
N ALA A 55 -1.45 10.59 -7.15
CA ALA A 55 -1.13 11.71 -8.02
C ALA A 55 -2.01 11.73 -9.28
N ASN A 56 -1.45 12.19 -10.40
CA ASN A 56 -2.16 12.34 -11.66
C ASN A 56 -2.21 11.04 -12.48
N CYS A 57 -2.36 9.89 -11.81
CA CYS A 57 -2.29 8.60 -12.48
C CYS A 57 -3.27 7.55 -11.93
N GLY A 58 -3.75 6.67 -12.81
CA GLY A 58 -4.53 5.48 -12.46
C GLY A 58 -3.69 4.38 -11.80
N SER A 59 -2.86 4.71 -10.81
CA SER A 59 -1.95 3.78 -10.13
C SER A 59 -2.51 3.22 -8.82
N CYS A 60 -3.81 3.41 -8.54
CA CYS A 60 -4.42 3.03 -7.25
C CYS A 60 -4.23 1.53 -6.92
N TRP A 61 -4.18 0.66 -7.92
CA TRP A 61 -3.89 -0.76 -7.71
C TRP A 61 -2.51 -1.00 -7.07
N ALA A 62 -1.49 -0.26 -7.50
CA ALA A 62 -0.13 -0.35 -6.98
C ALA A 62 -0.03 0.33 -5.60
N VAL A 63 -0.63 1.52 -5.46
CA VAL A 63 -0.68 2.24 -4.18
C VAL A 63 -1.35 1.40 -3.10
N SER A 64 -2.52 0.80 -3.39
CA SER A 64 -3.24 -0.04 -2.44
C SER A 64 -2.47 -1.32 -2.08
N ALA A 65 -1.86 -1.99 -3.06
CA ALA A 65 -1.08 -3.20 -2.81
C ALA A 65 0.14 -2.91 -1.92
N ALA A 66 0.89 -1.85 -2.23
CA ALA A 66 2.06 -1.48 -1.46
C ALA A 66 1.71 -1.02 -0.03
N SER A 67 0.64 -0.22 0.14
CA SER A 67 0.14 0.15 1.48
C SER A 67 -0.18 -1.09 2.33
N ALA A 68 -0.90 -2.06 1.77
CA ALA A 68 -1.25 -3.28 2.49
C ALA A 68 -0.01 -4.12 2.86
N MET A 69 1.01 -4.17 2.00
CA MET A 69 2.27 -4.84 2.29
C MET A 69 3.03 -4.15 3.44
N SER A 70 3.14 -2.82 3.42
CA SER A 70 3.75 -2.05 4.51
C SER A 70 3.06 -2.32 5.85
N ASP A 71 1.73 -2.31 5.87
CA ASP A 71 0.95 -2.57 7.08
C ASP A 71 1.21 -3.98 7.62
N ARG A 72 1.18 -4.99 6.74
CA ARG A 72 1.43 -6.39 7.12
C ARG A 72 2.83 -6.61 7.69
N VAL A 73 3.86 -5.98 7.11
CA VAL A 73 5.23 -6.06 7.63
C VAL A 73 5.32 -5.42 9.02
N CYS A 74 4.67 -4.28 9.22
CA CYS A 74 4.63 -3.64 10.52
C CYS A 74 3.92 -4.51 11.57
N ILE A 75 2.74 -5.03 11.24
CA ILE A 75 1.95 -5.91 12.12
C ILE A 75 2.76 -7.15 12.49
N GLN A 76 3.32 -7.85 11.50
CA GLN A 76 4.08 -9.09 11.71
C GLN A 76 5.34 -8.88 12.54
N SER A 77 5.96 -7.71 12.42
CA SER A 77 7.17 -7.36 13.18
C SER A 77 6.87 -6.80 14.57
N ASN A 78 5.59 -6.67 14.96
CA ASN A 78 5.12 -5.97 16.15
C ASN A 78 5.64 -4.52 16.22
N GLY A 79 5.58 -3.80 15.10
CA GLY A 79 6.00 -2.39 15.00
C GLY A 79 7.51 -2.15 14.95
N ARG A 80 8.34 -3.21 14.94
CA ARG A 80 9.80 -3.10 14.85
C ARG A 80 10.28 -2.68 13.46
N ILE A 81 9.58 -3.13 12.43
CA ILE A 81 9.84 -2.74 11.04
C ILE A 81 8.75 -1.78 10.61
N LYS A 82 9.14 -0.54 10.33
CA LYS A 82 8.24 0.50 9.81
C LYS A 82 8.67 0.86 8.40
N VAL A 83 8.04 0.26 7.40
CA VAL A 83 8.26 0.60 5.99
C VAL A 83 7.35 1.78 5.65
N THR A 84 7.89 2.99 5.79
CA THR A 84 7.19 4.19 5.34
C THR A 84 7.48 4.39 3.86
N ILE A 85 6.44 4.39 3.06
CA ILE A 85 6.48 4.84 1.67
C ILE A 85 6.14 6.33 1.73
N ASP A 86 7.15 7.20 1.82
CA ASP A 86 6.97 8.65 1.86
C ASP A 86 7.66 9.30 0.66
N TYR A 87 6.98 10.28 0.04
CA TYR A 87 7.47 11.18 -1.01
C TYR A 87 8.52 12.16 -0.49
N SER A 88 8.59 12.34 0.83
CA SER A 88 9.57 13.19 1.47
C SER A 88 10.77 12.34 1.85
N MET A 89 11.84 12.49 1.07
CA MET A 89 13.18 12.12 1.47
C MET A 89 13.64 13.02 2.63
N THR A 90 13.05 12.80 3.82
CA THR A 90 13.52 13.38 5.06
C THR A 90 13.55 12.25 6.09
N TYR A 91 14.78 11.85 6.47
CA TYR A 91 15.09 10.90 7.54
C TYR A 91 15.34 9.40 7.23
N ALA A 92 15.83 9.04 6.04
CA ALA A 92 16.49 7.74 5.82
C ALA A 92 18.01 7.76 6.11
N ASN A 93 18.52 8.78 6.81
CA ASN A 93 19.93 8.88 7.22
C ASN A 93 20.05 9.00 8.74
N ARG A 94 19.63 7.96 9.47
CA ARG A 94 20.08 7.77 10.86
C ARG A 94 20.38 6.32 11.15
N ILE A 95 21.59 5.93 10.73
CA ILE A 95 22.48 4.93 11.33
C ILE A 95 21.76 3.71 11.90
N LEU A 96 21.74 2.62 11.13
CA LEU A 96 22.11 1.29 11.62
C LEU A 96 22.79 0.54 10.46
N LYS A 97 24.13 0.59 10.45
CA LYS A 97 24.92 -0.45 9.77
C LYS A 97 24.58 -1.76 10.49
N ASN A 98 24.09 -2.77 9.76
CA ASN A 98 23.92 -4.18 10.16
C ASN A 98 22.50 -4.73 10.38
N ASP A 99 21.43 -4.19 9.77
CA ASP A 99 20.20 -4.98 9.63
C ASP A 99 19.52 -4.74 8.28
N ILE A 100 18.99 -5.82 7.73
CA ILE A 100 18.43 -5.99 6.38
C ILE A 100 17.16 -5.14 6.22
N LEU A 101 17.32 -3.84 5.95
CA LEU A 101 16.21 -2.92 5.70
C LEU A 101 16.54 -2.04 4.50
N GLN A 102 16.58 -2.64 3.33
CA GLN A 102 16.23 -1.89 2.12
C GLN A 102 14.72 -1.74 2.10
N SER A 103 14.28 -0.49 1.90
CA SER A 103 12.92 -0.14 1.50
C SER A 103 12.42 -1.13 0.45
N LEU A 104 11.58 -2.09 0.84
CA LEU A 104 11.14 -3.15 -0.06
C LEU A 104 10.26 -2.60 -1.20
N VAL A 105 9.73 -1.38 -1.07
CA VAL A 105 9.03 -0.63 -2.11
C VAL A 105 9.19 0.86 -1.80
N SER A 106 9.91 1.62 -2.65
CA SER A 106 9.98 3.09 -2.55
C SER A 106 8.68 3.73 -3.07
N ASP A 107 8.37 4.92 -2.55
CA ASP A 107 7.42 5.88 -3.12
C ASP A 107 7.64 6.12 -4.62
N THR A 108 8.90 6.15 -5.05
CA THR A 108 9.29 6.21 -6.46
C THR A 108 8.84 4.95 -7.19
N ASP A 109 9.01 3.74 -6.62
CA ASP A 109 8.59 2.49 -7.27
C ASP A 109 7.07 2.43 -7.49
N ILE A 110 6.28 2.96 -6.55
CA ILE A 110 4.80 3.02 -6.65
C ILE A 110 4.34 4.09 -7.63
N LEU A 111 4.99 5.25 -7.64
CA LEU A 111 4.72 6.31 -8.62
C LEU A 111 5.11 5.93 -10.04
N THR A 112 6.16 5.11 -10.17
CA THR A 112 6.61 4.55 -11.44
C THR A 112 5.58 3.59 -12.04
N CYS A 113 4.59 3.14 -11.26
CA CYS A 113 3.44 2.37 -11.72
C CYS A 113 2.35 3.21 -12.39
N CYS A 114 2.74 4.15 -13.26
CA CYS A 114 1.77 4.97 -13.96
C CYS A 114 1.32 4.32 -15.29
N GLY A 115 0.05 3.92 -15.37
CA GLY A 115 -0.55 3.37 -16.59
C GLY A 115 -0.67 1.84 -16.57
N LYS A 116 -0.11 1.16 -17.58
CA LYS A 116 -0.29 -0.30 -17.76
C LYS A 116 0.83 -1.16 -17.16
N THR A 117 1.94 -0.56 -16.78
CA THR A 117 3.15 -1.26 -16.35
C THR A 117 3.68 -0.61 -15.06
N CYS A 118 4.28 -1.43 -14.20
CA CYS A 118 5.12 -0.98 -13.10
C CYS A 118 6.58 -1.20 -13.48
N GLY A 119 7.41 -0.18 -13.29
CA GLY A 119 8.85 -0.27 -13.54
C GLY A 119 9.24 0.14 -14.97
N ASP A 120 10.11 1.15 -15.02
CA ASP A 120 11.25 1.41 -15.92
C ASP A 120 11.77 2.85 -15.65
N GLY A 121 11.82 3.24 -14.36
CA GLY A 121 12.29 4.55 -13.89
C GLY A 121 13.76 4.52 -13.54
#